data_AF-A0A7S2GP92-F1
#
_entry.id   AF-A0A7S2GP92-F1
#
_cell.length_a   1.000
_cell.length_b   1.000
_cell.length_c   1.000
_cell.angle_alpha   90.00
_cell.angle_beta   90.00
_cell.angle_gamma   90.00
#
_symmetry.space_group_name_H-M   'P 1'
#
loop_
_entity.id
_entity.type
_entity.pdbx_description
1 polymer ?
#
loop_
_entity_poly.entity_id
_entity_poly.type
_entity_poly.pdbx_seq_one_letter_code
_entity_poly.pdbx_strand_id
1 'polypeptide(L)'
;GLPAHNDGSACEANLMLGPTIAVMDALGAKNDVAIFERGEWWRLFTCTWLHAGVIHLITNMLGILLLGVGLERAFGFWRAAILYLSSGWFGAVFSAVFLPGVISVGASASMFGLLGAYWADVILNHCTRCSLREAGVCG
;
A
#
# COMPACT_ATOMS: atom_id res chain seq x y z
N GLY A 1 16.40 -14.77 32.13
CA GLY A 1 16.44 -13.36 32.55
C GLY A 1 16.83 -12.54 31.35
N LEU A 2 15.92 -11.74 30.83
CA LEU A 2 16.23 -10.78 29.77
C LEU A 2 16.70 -9.49 30.46
N PRO A 3 17.88 -8.94 30.10
CA PRO A 3 18.33 -7.69 30.69
C PRO A 3 17.43 -6.57 30.18
N ALA A 4 16.89 -5.80 31.13
CA ALA A 4 16.30 -4.51 30.86
C ALA A 4 17.39 -3.62 30.25
N HIS A 5 17.34 -3.43 28.93
CA HIS A 5 18.09 -2.36 28.28
C HIS A 5 17.36 -1.06 28.64
N ASN A 6 17.82 -0.44 29.72
CA ASN A 6 17.42 0.87 30.21
C ASN A 6 18.36 1.90 29.58
N ASP A 7 18.27 2.07 28.26
CA ASP A 7 18.69 3.28 27.58
C ASP A 7 17.43 4.15 27.44
N GLY A 8 17.49 5.41 27.86
CA GLY A 8 16.38 6.37 27.83
C GLY A 8 15.91 6.76 26.42
N SER A 9 15.89 5.83 25.47
CA SER A 9 15.53 5.97 24.05
C SER A 9 14.13 5.44 23.71
N ALA A 10 13.38 4.89 24.67
CA ALA A 10 11.99 4.45 24.47
C ALA A 10 11.03 5.60 24.04
N CYS A 11 11.49 6.85 24.15
CA CYS A 11 10.78 8.07 23.77
C CYS A 11 11.36 8.78 22.53
N GLU A 12 12.19 8.15 21.69
CA GLU A 12 12.42 8.70 20.34
C GLU A 12 11.29 8.28 19.39
N ALA A 13 10.07 8.70 19.74
CA ALA A 13 9.02 8.88 18.76
C ALA A 13 9.45 10.06 17.88
N ASN A 14 9.80 9.80 16.62
CA ASN A 14 9.27 10.51 15.45
C ASN A 14 9.87 10.07 14.10
N LEU A 15 9.01 9.49 13.25
CA LEU A 15 9.11 9.66 11.79
C LEU A 15 7.85 10.37 11.22
N MET A 16 7.04 10.98 12.10
CA MET A 16 5.80 11.78 11.92
C MET A 16 4.46 11.01 11.92
N LEU A 17 3.74 10.70 13.00
CA LEU A 17 3.88 10.75 14.47
C LEU A 17 3.21 9.44 14.89
N GLY A 18 3.96 8.35 15.06
CA GLY A 18 3.41 6.99 15.17
C GLY A 18 4.22 6.10 16.10
N PRO A 19 3.77 4.85 16.32
CA PRO A 19 4.39 3.91 17.25
C PRO A 19 5.78 3.47 16.77
N THR A 20 6.59 2.93 17.70
CA THR A 20 7.93 2.42 17.38
C THR A 20 7.87 1.20 16.45
N ILE A 21 8.97 0.92 15.75
CA ILE A 21 9.09 -0.24 14.84
C ILE A 21 8.81 -1.56 15.58
N ALA A 22 9.24 -1.69 16.83
CA ALA A 22 8.97 -2.87 17.66
C ALA A 22 7.46 -3.11 17.88
N VAL A 23 6.69 -2.04 18.12
CA VAL A 23 5.23 -2.14 18.25
C VAL A 23 4.59 -2.50 16.91
N MET A 24 5.05 -1.90 15.80
CA MET A 24 4.54 -2.24 14.48
C MET A 24 4.82 -3.70 14.10
N ASP A 25 6.02 -4.22 14.44
CA ASP A 25 6.36 -5.62 14.23
C ASP A 25 5.47 -6.56 15.05
N ALA A 26 5.20 -6.22 16.31
CA ALA A 26 4.25 -6.98 17.13
C ALA A 26 2.82 -6.97 16.58
N LEU A 27 2.39 -5.87 15.96
CA LEU A 27 1.05 -5.73 15.36
C LEU A 27 0.90 -6.40 13.99
N GLY A 28 1.98 -6.91 13.40
CA GLY A 28 1.93 -7.61 12.11
C GLY A 28 2.49 -6.81 10.94
N ALA A 29 3.48 -5.95 11.17
CA ALA A 29 4.26 -5.37 10.08
C ALA A 29 4.93 -6.45 9.23
N LYS A 30 5.32 -6.08 8.00
CA LYS A 30 6.05 -6.98 7.12
C LYS A 30 7.41 -7.28 7.74
N ASN A 31 7.61 -8.52 8.14
CA ASN A 31 8.86 -9.04 8.66
C ASN A 31 9.17 -10.34 7.93
N ASP A 32 10.17 -10.32 7.06
CA ASP A 32 10.54 -11.43 6.19
C ASP A 32 10.96 -12.68 6.98
N VAL A 33 11.71 -12.51 8.07
CA VAL A 33 12.09 -13.61 8.97
C VAL A 33 10.84 -14.26 9.57
N ALA A 34 9.90 -13.46 10.08
CA ALA A 34 8.64 -14.01 10.62
C ALA A 34 7.77 -14.69 9.55
N ILE A 35 7.73 -14.15 8.33
CA ILE A 35 6.96 -14.71 7.23
C ILE A 35 7.53 -16.05 6.77
N PHE A 36 8.83 -16.10 6.47
CA PHE A 36 9.45 -17.29 5.86
C PHE A 36 9.86 -18.35 6.88
N GLU A 37 10.36 -17.96 8.05
CA GLU A 37 10.85 -18.94 9.05
C GLU A 37 9.75 -19.37 10.03
N ARG A 38 8.84 -18.46 10.41
CA ARG A 38 7.75 -18.75 11.37
C ARG A 38 6.41 -19.03 10.70
N GLY A 39 6.32 -18.88 9.38
CA GLY A 39 5.10 -19.14 8.61
C GLY A 39 4.00 -18.11 8.86
N GLU A 40 4.34 -16.90 9.29
CA GLU A 40 3.37 -15.84 9.61
C GLU A 40 2.87 -15.10 8.36
N TRP A 41 2.37 -15.84 7.37
CA TRP A 41 1.91 -15.33 6.07
C TRP A 41 0.80 -14.27 6.17
N TRP A 42 0.02 -14.28 7.25
CA TRP A 42 -0.98 -13.27 7.55
C TRP A 42 -0.41 -11.85 7.60
N ARG A 43 0.90 -11.71 7.90
CA ARG A 43 1.62 -10.43 7.89
C ARG A 43 1.63 -9.75 6.53
N LEU A 44 1.64 -10.52 5.45
CA LEU A 44 1.58 -9.98 4.08
C LEU A 44 0.24 -9.30 3.78
N PHE A 45 -0.81 -9.67 4.51
CA PHE A 45 -2.09 -8.99 4.45
C PHE A 45 -2.15 -7.86 5.46
N THR A 46 -1.84 -8.10 6.73
CA THR A 46 -2.00 -7.08 7.79
C THR A 46 -1.09 -5.87 7.60
N CYS A 47 0.10 -6.03 7.01
CA CYS A 47 1.02 -4.91 6.80
C CYS A 47 0.44 -3.81 5.90
N THR A 48 -0.50 -4.15 5.00
CA THR A 48 -1.16 -3.19 4.11
C THR A 48 -2.09 -2.22 4.85
N TRP A 49 -2.62 -2.61 6.02
CA TRP A 49 -3.49 -1.75 6.83
C TRP A 49 -2.75 -1.00 7.93
N LEU A 50 -1.57 -1.47 8.33
CA LEU A 50 -0.72 -0.77 9.30
C LEU A 50 -0.07 0.46 8.67
N HIS A 51 0.08 1.54 9.43
CA HIS A 51 0.71 2.77 8.97
C HIS A 51 1.73 3.27 9.99
N ALA A 52 2.88 3.71 9.50
CA ALA A 52 4.00 4.16 10.33
C ALA A 52 3.70 5.41 11.17
N GLY A 53 2.66 6.17 10.82
CA GLY A 53 2.24 7.36 11.55
C GLY A 53 1.05 8.05 10.91
N VAL A 54 0.53 9.07 11.60
CA VAL A 54 -0.66 9.82 11.17
C VAL A 54 -0.47 10.48 9.81
N ILE A 55 0.71 11.06 9.54
CA ILE A 55 0.96 11.70 8.24
C ILE A 55 0.98 10.66 7.13
N HIS A 56 1.65 9.52 7.36
CA HIS A 56 1.69 8.43 6.39
C HIS A 56 0.29 7.85 6.13
N LEU A 57 -0.57 7.77 7.15
CA LEU A 57 -1.97 7.38 6.97
C LEU A 57 -2.72 8.40 6.10
N ILE A 58 -2.65 9.69 6.43
CA ILE A 58 -3.37 10.74 5.71
C ILE A 58 -2.96 10.76 4.23
N THR A 59 -1.66 10.68 3.92
CA THR A 59 -1.19 10.72 2.53
C THR A 59 -1.65 9.50 1.73
N ASN A 60 -1.62 8.31 2.32
CA ASN A 60 -2.16 7.11 1.67
C ASN A 60 -3.66 7.24 1.45
N MET A 61 -4.42 7.62 2.47
CA MET A 61 -5.88 7.71 2.36
C MET A 61 -6.30 8.76 1.34
N LEU A 62 -5.62 9.92 1.30
CA LEU A 62 -5.88 10.94 0.29
C LEU A 62 -5.55 10.44 -1.12
N GLY A 63 -4.40 9.78 -1.31
CA GLY A 63 -4.02 9.22 -2.60
C GLY A 63 -4.98 8.13 -3.09
N ILE A 64 -5.35 7.21 -2.20
CA ILE A 64 -6.31 6.14 -2.47
C ILE A 64 -7.70 6.72 -2.76
N LEU A 65 -8.15 7.74 -2.03
CA LEU A 65 -9.44 8.37 -2.27
C LEU A 65 -9.47 9.06 -3.64
N LEU A 66 -8.45 9.85 -3.97
CA LEU A 66 -8.39 10.59 -5.24
C LEU A 66 -8.32 9.64 -6.45
N LEU A 67 -7.46 8.62 -6.39
CA LEU A 67 -7.31 7.65 -7.48
C LEU A 67 -8.47 6.65 -7.52
N GLY A 68 -8.88 6.16 -6.35
CA GLY A 68 -9.92 5.15 -6.18
C GLY A 68 -11.28 5.62 -6.66
N VAL A 69 -11.71 6.84 -6.31
CA VAL A 69 -12.99 7.40 -6.78
C VAL A 69 -13.01 7.56 -8.29
N GLY A 70 -11.88 7.96 -8.90
CA GLY A 70 -11.74 8.05 -10.35
C GLY A 70 -11.91 6.68 -11.04
N LEU A 71 -11.19 5.67 -10.55
CA LEU A 71 -11.25 4.31 -11.09
C LEU A 71 -12.59 3.62 -10.82
N GLU A 72 -13.21 3.85 -9.67
CA GLU A 72 -14.53 3.31 -9.34
C GLU A 72 -15.59 3.83 -10.30
N ARG A 73 -15.57 5.13 -10.63
CA ARG A 73 -16.49 5.72 -11.61
C ARG A 73 -16.26 5.19 -13.03
N ALA A 74 -15.01 4.90 -13.39
CA ALA A 74 -14.66 4.39 -14.71
C ALA A 74 -14.98 2.89 -14.89
N PHE A 75 -14.69 2.07 -13.88
CA PHE A 75 -14.68 0.60 -13.99
C PHE A 75 -15.67 -0.11 -13.07
N GLY A 76 -16.24 0.59 -12.09
CA GLY A 76 -17.13 0.05 -11.06
C GLY A 76 -16.39 -0.37 -9.78
N PHE A 77 -17.13 -0.38 -8.67
CA PHE A 77 -16.62 -0.65 -7.31
C PHE A 77 -15.80 -1.95 -7.21
N TRP A 78 -16.34 -3.08 -7.68
CA TRP A 78 -15.70 -4.38 -7.53
C TRP A 78 -14.34 -4.47 -8.22
N ARG A 79 -14.20 -3.83 -9.39
CA ARG A 79 -12.92 -3.84 -10.13
C ARG A 79 -11.88 -3.00 -9.42
N ALA A 80 -12.27 -1.81 -8.95
CA ALA A 80 -11.39 -0.96 -8.15
C ALA A 80 -10.96 -1.63 -6.84
N ALA A 81 -11.88 -2.32 -6.16
CA ALA A 81 -11.60 -3.05 -4.92
C ALA A 81 -10.62 -4.21 -5.14
N ILE A 82 -10.82 -5.02 -6.18
CA ILE A 82 -9.91 -6.12 -6.52
C ILE A 82 -8.52 -5.58 -6.87
N LEU A 83 -8.44 -4.51 -7.67
CA LEU A 83 -7.17 -3.86 -8.01
C LEU A 83 -6.44 -3.36 -6.76
N TYR A 84 -7.15 -2.70 -5.83
CA TYR A 84 -6.58 -2.24 -4.57
C TYR A 84 -6.01 -3.38 -3.71
N LEU A 85 -6.81 -4.44 -3.51
CA LEU A 85 -6.43 -5.57 -2.65
C LEU A 85 -5.28 -6.38 -3.26
N SER A 86 -5.37 -6.72 -4.54
CA SER A 86 -4.33 -7.48 -5.24
C SER A 86 -3.01 -6.71 -5.31
N SER A 87 -3.04 -5.40 -5.60
CA SER A 87 -1.82 -4.58 -5.65
C SER A 87 -1.13 -4.49 -4.29
N GLY A 88 -1.90 -4.36 -3.20
CA GLY A 88 -1.35 -4.38 -1.84
C GLY A 88 -0.69 -5.70 -1.50
N TRP A 89 -1.36 -6.81 -1.81
CA TRP A 89 -0.85 -8.15 -1.55
C TRP A 89 0.41 -8.46 -2.36
N PHE A 90 0.39 -8.22 -3.67
CA PHE A 90 1.57 -8.40 -4.50
C PHE A 90 2.72 -7.49 -4.06
N GLY A 91 2.45 -6.22 -3.76
CA GLY A 91 3.48 -5.31 -3.25
C GLY A 91 4.11 -5.79 -1.94
N ALA A 92 3.33 -6.36 -1.02
CA ALA A 92 3.85 -6.96 0.20
C ALA A 92 4.73 -8.18 -0.08
N VAL A 93 4.32 -9.06 -1.01
CA VAL A 93 5.11 -10.22 -1.45
C VAL A 93 6.41 -9.77 -2.11
N PHE A 94 6.35 -8.83 -3.06
CA PHE A 94 7.54 -8.26 -3.70
C PHE A 94 8.46 -7.61 -2.67
N SER A 95 7.92 -6.85 -1.72
CA SER A 95 8.73 -6.25 -0.65
C SER A 95 9.35 -7.32 0.28
N ALA A 96 8.70 -8.45 0.50
CA ALA A 96 9.25 -9.55 1.29
C ALA A 96 10.40 -10.27 0.58
N VAL A 97 10.31 -10.44 -0.74
CA VAL A 97 11.31 -11.15 -1.54
C VAL A 97 12.52 -10.27 -1.89
N PHE A 98 12.28 -9.02 -2.29
CA PHE A 98 13.32 -8.13 -2.84
C PHE A 98 13.97 -7.20 -1.81
N LEU A 99 13.34 -6.98 -0.65
CA LEU A 99 13.89 -6.17 0.44
C LEU A 99 13.91 -6.97 1.76
N PRO A 100 14.82 -7.95 1.90
CA PRO A 100 14.98 -8.70 3.14
C PRO A 100 15.52 -7.80 4.26
N GLY A 101 15.10 -8.03 5.50
CA GLY A 101 15.51 -7.29 6.69
C GLY A 101 14.88 -5.91 6.88
N VAL A 102 14.06 -5.44 5.93
CA VAL A 102 13.36 -4.14 6.04
C VAL A 102 11.95 -4.36 6.57
N ILE A 103 11.64 -3.77 7.73
CA ILE A 103 10.27 -3.73 8.24
C ILE A 103 9.49 -2.64 7.52
N SER A 104 8.37 -3.01 6.91
CA SER A 104 7.54 -2.08 6.13
C SER A 104 6.05 -2.25 6.47
N VAL A 105 5.33 -1.14 6.35
CA VAL A 105 3.89 -1.03 6.58
C VAL A 105 3.31 0.02 5.62
N GLY A 106 2.04 -0.10 5.29
CA GLY A 106 1.29 0.93 4.58
C GLY A 106 0.54 0.43 3.36
N ALA A 107 -0.50 1.16 3.00
CA ALA A 107 -1.32 0.91 1.82
C ALA A 107 -0.70 1.47 0.52
N SER A 108 0.56 1.91 0.55
CA SER A 108 1.20 2.61 -0.55
C SER A 108 1.38 1.74 -1.78
N ALA A 109 1.65 0.44 -1.59
CA ALA A 109 1.65 -0.54 -2.68
C ALA A 109 0.30 -0.58 -3.41
N SER A 110 -0.81 -0.58 -2.67
CA SER A 110 -2.15 -0.51 -3.24
C SER A 110 -2.40 0.80 -3.97
N MET A 111 -1.98 1.94 -3.39
CA MET A 111 -2.07 3.26 -4.01
C MET A 111 -1.30 3.32 -5.34
N PHE A 112 -0.07 2.80 -5.40
CA PHE A 112 0.71 2.75 -6.63
C PHE A 112 0.10 1.81 -7.68
N GLY A 113 -0.55 0.73 -7.25
CA GLY A 113 -1.34 -0.13 -8.16
C GLY A 113 -2.51 0.62 -8.80
N LEU A 114 -3.27 1.39 -7.99
CA LEU A 114 -4.33 2.26 -8.51
C LEU A 114 -3.77 3.33 -9.46
N LEU A 115 -2.63 3.95 -9.11
CA LEU A 115 -1.97 4.90 -9.99
C LEU A 115 -1.61 4.25 -11.33
N GLY A 116 -0.99 3.07 -11.31
CA GLY A 116 -0.66 2.32 -12.53
C GLY A 116 -1.88 1.99 -13.39
N ALA A 117 -3.00 1.61 -12.78
CA ALA A 117 -4.27 1.39 -13.48
C ALA A 117 -4.81 2.67 -14.12
N TYR A 118 -4.68 3.82 -13.44
CA TYR A 118 -5.06 5.11 -13.99
C TYR A 118 -4.21 5.49 -15.21
N TRP A 119 -2.89 5.30 -15.16
CA TRP A 119 -2.00 5.51 -16.31
C TRP A 119 -2.35 4.57 -17.47
N ALA A 120 -2.65 3.31 -17.19
CA ALA A 120 -3.06 2.35 -18.21
C ALA A 120 -4.38 2.77 -18.88
N ASP A 121 -5.37 3.25 -18.11
CA ASP A 121 -6.61 3.79 -18.65
C ASP A 121 -6.35 4.98 -19.58
N VAL A 122 -5.53 5.93 -19.14
CA VAL A 122 -5.16 7.09 -19.97
C VAL A 122 -4.48 6.61 -21.26
N ILE A 123 -3.47 5.75 -21.19
CA ILE A 123 -2.73 5.34 -22.40
C ILE A 123 -3.63 4.54 -23.37
N LEU A 124 -4.38 3.57 -22.86
CA LEU A 124 -5.15 2.65 -23.69
C LEU A 124 -6.43 3.29 -24.21
N ASN A 125 -7.13 4.08 -23.38
CA ASN A 125 -8.44 4.62 -23.75
C ASN A 125 -8.38 6.06 -24.28
N HIS A 126 -7.28 6.80 -24.13
CA HIS A 126 -7.17 8.14 -24.71
C HIS A 126 -7.04 8.09 -26.23
N CYS A 127 -6.29 7.12 -26.78
CA CYS A 127 -6.23 6.89 -28.22
C CYS A 127 -7.60 6.54 -28.82
N THR A 128 -8.36 5.67 -28.15
CA THR A 128 -9.70 5.28 -28.59
C THR A 128 -10.68 6.44 -28.54
N ARG A 129 -10.66 7.25 -27.47
CA ARG A 129 -11.51 8.44 -27.36
C ARG A 129 -11.14 9.50 -28.39
N CYS A 130 -9.85 9.69 -28.69
CA CYS A 130 -9.40 10.63 -29.72
C CYS A 130 -9.92 10.21 -31.10
N SER A 131 -9.75 8.94 -31.46
CA SER A 131 -10.24 8.38 -32.72
C SER A 131 -11.78 8.46 -32.86
N LEU A 132 -12.52 8.16 -31.80
CA LEU A 132 -13.99 8.26 -31.81
C LEU A 132 -14.49 9.72 -31.92
N ARG A 133 -13.73 10.67 -31.36
CA ARG A 133 -14.04 12.09 -31.43
C ARG A 133 -13.75 12.66 -32.82
N GLU A 134 -12.65 12.24 -33.46
CA GLU A 134 -12.38 12.54 -34.87
C GLU A 134 -13.42 11.91 -35.80
N ALA A 135 -13.89 10.71 -35.49
CA ALA A 135 -14.93 10.01 -36.25
C ALA A 135 -16.35 10.58 -36.02
N GLY A 136 -16.53 11.58 -35.15
CA GLY A 136 -17.84 12.19 -34.87
C GLY A 136 -18.86 11.26 -34.20
N VAL A 137 -18.40 10.16 -33.58
CA VAL A 137 -19.27 9.11 -33.03
C VAL A 137 -19.71 9.41 -31.59
N CYS A 138 -18.95 10.23 -30.86
CA CYS A 138 -19.33 10.71 -29.52
C CYS A 138 -19.63 12.21 -29.56
N GLY A 139 -20.92 12.55 -29.53
CA GLY A 139 -21.48 13.87 -29.20
C GLY A 139 -22.18 13.86 -27.85
#